data_AF-A0A8T5RL06-F1
#
_entry.id   AF-A0A8T5RL06-F1
#
_cell.length_a   1.000
_cell.length_b   1.000
_cell.length_c   1.000
_cell.angle_alpha   90.00
_cell.angle_beta   90.00
_cell.angle_gamma   90.00
#
_symmetry.space_group_name_H-M   'P 1'
#
loop_
_entity.id
_entity.type
_entity.pdbx_description
1 polymer ?
#
loop_
_entity_poly.entity_id
_entity_poly.type
_entity_poly.pdbx_seq_one_letter_code
_entity_poly.pdbx_strand_id
1 'polypeptide(L)'
;MGYDIISLPVTILFVLSGSGLFYYAIRLHQKYPLDHNFINSILTFFLWITAGIIYPLFFSTVNTNIRFFQLLSTLFICIFTPSLIVLILFYQYNFVVKKHPDIREKRNIETFLKKFDQISYSRRRKLRTDAHRKALHLVPAGIVIFLWVFAVYIWDDLWNVNFIWGITGEEFGRFLILTVGYSGILVFGALDYVRLSFVFENRNLFHFIPDNVLNLLSKSMKRKENFDFIRPTVSALSFAPILFFPFCIFAASILISTVGDGAASLFGLKFGKKKFPKSSEKTIVGYLAGFLASFIIGLIIVRLFEPAMLYIKILLIGISGGLTFLIIDLLNLRIDDNILNPIISASIMAIFYFFI
;
A
#
# COMPACT_ATOMS: atom_id res chain seq x y z
N MET A 1 25.09 -3.48 -8.15
CA MET A 1 24.11 -3.96 -7.15
C MET A 1 24.34 -5.45 -6.98
N GLY A 2 24.65 -5.89 -5.76
CA GLY A 2 24.89 -7.30 -5.46
C GLY A 2 24.15 -7.67 -4.18
N TYR A 3 23.80 -8.95 -4.02
CA TYR A 3 23.23 -9.46 -2.78
C TYR A 3 24.25 -9.34 -1.64
N ASP A 4 24.03 -8.41 -0.71
CA ASP A 4 24.82 -8.30 0.53
C ASP A 4 24.17 -9.16 1.62
N ILE A 5 25.01 -9.82 2.42
CA ILE A 5 24.61 -10.62 3.59
C ILE A 5 23.83 -9.76 4.59
N ILE A 6 24.10 -8.45 4.64
CA ILE A 6 23.39 -7.49 5.50
C ILE A 6 21.89 -7.45 5.20
N SER A 7 21.49 -7.50 3.94
CA SER A 7 20.08 -7.41 3.51
C SER A 7 19.35 -8.75 3.45
N LEU A 8 20.08 -9.87 3.50
CA LEU A 8 19.51 -11.23 3.45
C LEU A 8 18.40 -11.48 4.50
N PRO A 9 18.51 -10.97 5.75
CA PRO A 9 17.44 -11.11 6.74
C PRO A 9 16.09 -10.53 6.29
N VAL A 10 16.09 -9.42 5.53
CA VAL A 10 14.85 -8.82 5.00
C VAL A 10 14.22 -9.74 3.97
N THR A 11 15.01 -10.30 3.05
CA THR A 11 14.54 -11.28 2.05
C THR A 11 13.94 -12.50 2.74
N ILE A 12 14.64 -13.10 3.72
CA ILE A 12 14.14 -14.26 4.47
C ILE A 12 12.83 -13.92 5.18
N LEU A 13 12.76 -12.79 5.87
CA LEU A 13 11.58 -12.36 6.61
C LEU A 13 10.36 -12.18 5.70
N PHE A 14 10.55 -11.56 4.53
CA PHE A 14 9.47 -11.33 3.57
C PHE A 14 9.02 -12.62 2.88
N VAL A 15 9.95 -13.53 2.57
CA VAL A 15 9.60 -14.85 2.05
C VAL A 15 8.78 -15.64 3.07
N LEU A 16 9.23 -15.71 4.33
CA LEU A 16 8.51 -16.41 5.40
C LEU A 16 7.13 -15.78 5.66
N SER A 17 7.05 -14.45 5.68
CA SER A 17 5.77 -13.73 5.86
C SER A 17 4.82 -13.98 4.68
N GLY A 18 5.33 -13.91 3.45
CA GLY A 18 4.59 -14.26 2.25
C GLY A 18 4.02 -15.68 2.34
N SER A 19 4.85 -16.67 2.64
CA SER A 19 4.43 -18.08 2.79
C SER A 19 3.39 -18.26 3.90
N GLY A 20 3.55 -17.58 5.04
CA GLY A 20 2.58 -17.63 6.13
C GLY A 20 1.22 -17.03 5.74
N LEU A 21 1.22 -15.90 5.02
CA LEU A 21 -0.02 -15.30 4.52
C LEU A 21 -0.65 -16.17 3.42
N PHE A 22 0.14 -16.79 2.56
CA PHE A 22 -0.38 -17.74 1.58
C PHE A 22 -1.08 -18.93 2.23
N TYR A 23 -0.55 -19.44 3.34
CA TYR A 23 -1.24 -20.45 4.14
C TYR A 23 -2.60 -19.95 4.68
N TYR A 24 -2.66 -18.71 5.17
CA TYR A 24 -3.93 -18.08 5.56
C TYR A 24 -4.90 -17.97 4.38
N ALA A 25 -4.41 -17.62 3.18
CA ALA A 25 -5.23 -17.52 1.98
C ALA A 25 -5.86 -18.87 1.58
N ILE A 26 -5.09 -19.96 1.63
CA ILE A 26 -5.62 -21.31 1.36
C ILE A 26 -6.74 -21.64 2.35
N ARG A 27 -6.53 -21.34 3.65
CA ARG A 27 -7.53 -21.60 4.69
C ARG A 27 -8.77 -20.71 4.56
N LEU A 28 -8.61 -19.45 4.20
CA LEU A 28 -9.71 -18.53 3.88
C LEU A 28 -10.51 -19.04 2.69
N HIS A 29 -9.85 -19.47 1.62
CA HIS A 29 -10.53 -20.02 0.44
C HIS A 29 -11.33 -21.28 0.77
N GLN A 30 -10.80 -22.16 1.62
CA GLN A 30 -11.51 -23.36 2.09
C GLN A 30 -12.77 -23.02 2.91
N LYS A 31 -12.68 -22.03 3.81
CA LYS A 31 -13.78 -21.68 4.73
C LYS A 31 -14.81 -20.71 4.12
N TYR A 32 -14.37 -19.82 3.22
CA TYR A 32 -15.19 -18.77 2.61
C TYR A 32 -14.95 -18.68 1.08
N PRO A 33 -15.25 -19.74 0.32
CA PRO A 33 -14.93 -19.81 -1.12
C PRO A 33 -15.65 -18.76 -1.98
N LEU A 34 -16.82 -18.28 -1.52
CA LEU A 34 -17.63 -17.29 -2.24
C LEU A 34 -17.21 -15.84 -1.95
N ASP A 35 -16.68 -15.58 -0.75
CA ASP A 35 -16.31 -14.23 -0.31
C ASP A 35 -14.83 -13.91 -0.53
N HIS A 36 -13.96 -14.92 -0.48
CA HIS A 36 -12.51 -14.74 -0.59
C HIS A 36 -12.03 -14.71 -2.04
N ASN A 37 -11.32 -13.65 -2.43
CA ASN A 37 -10.68 -13.60 -3.74
C ASN A 37 -9.29 -14.26 -3.70
N PHE A 38 -9.27 -15.56 -3.99
CA PHE A 38 -8.03 -16.35 -3.94
C PHE A 38 -6.96 -15.91 -4.97
N ILE A 39 -7.37 -15.38 -6.13
CA ILE A 39 -6.43 -14.87 -7.15
C ILE A 39 -5.65 -13.69 -6.59
N ASN A 40 -6.33 -12.75 -5.92
CA ASN A 40 -5.66 -11.61 -5.27
C ASN A 40 -4.68 -12.06 -4.20
N SER A 41 -5.00 -13.12 -3.46
CA SER A 41 -4.11 -13.69 -2.46
C SER A 41 -2.84 -14.30 -3.05
N ILE A 42 -2.97 -15.02 -4.18
CA ILE A 42 -1.82 -15.55 -4.92
C ILE A 42 -0.93 -14.41 -5.41
N LEU A 43 -1.51 -13.36 -5.99
CA LEU A 43 -0.75 -12.20 -6.44
C LEU A 43 -0.07 -11.48 -5.27
N THR A 44 -0.76 -11.33 -4.14
CA THR A 44 -0.20 -10.74 -2.92
C THR A 44 0.98 -11.56 -2.41
N PHE A 45 0.89 -12.90 -2.43
CA PHE A 45 2.02 -13.79 -2.10
C PHE A 45 3.22 -13.51 -3.00
N PHE A 46 3.04 -13.46 -4.32
CA PHE A 46 4.14 -13.15 -5.23
C PHE A 46 4.73 -11.76 -5.02
N LEU A 47 3.91 -10.77 -4.65
CA LEU A 47 4.40 -9.43 -4.32
C LEU A 47 5.24 -9.43 -3.03
N TRP A 48 4.90 -10.22 -2.01
CA TRP A 48 5.75 -10.42 -0.83
C TRP A 48 7.11 -11.00 -1.20
N ILE A 49 7.13 -12.06 -2.01
CA ILE A 49 8.38 -12.69 -2.47
C ILE A 49 9.20 -11.70 -3.28
N THR A 50 8.56 -10.98 -4.21
CA THR A 50 9.20 -9.97 -5.05
C THR A 50 9.82 -8.87 -4.20
N ALA A 51 9.07 -8.28 -3.26
CA ALA A 51 9.57 -7.25 -2.35
C ALA A 51 10.80 -7.73 -1.56
N GLY A 52 10.75 -8.96 -1.02
CA GLY A 52 11.90 -9.55 -0.33
C GLY A 52 13.13 -9.71 -1.23
N ILE A 53 12.95 -10.20 -2.45
CA ILE A 53 14.04 -10.49 -3.40
C ILE A 53 14.67 -9.20 -3.95
N ILE A 54 13.88 -8.17 -4.18
CA ILE A 54 14.38 -6.92 -4.75
C ILE A 54 14.99 -5.99 -3.71
N TYR A 55 14.68 -6.15 -2.42
CA TYR A 55 15.17 -5.25 -1.36
C TYR A 55 16.70 -5.04 -1.36
N PRO A 56 17.55 -6.09 -1.45
CA PRO A 56 19.00 -5.94 -1.56
C PRO A 56 19.45 -5.06 -2.72
N LEU A 57 18.68 -4.99 -3.81
CA LEU A 57 19.05 -4.30 -5.03
C LEU A 57 18.86 -2.77 -4.93
N PHE A 58 18.18 -2.25 -3.91
CA PHE A 58 18.01 -0.80 -3.76
C PHE A 58 19.26 -0.06 -3.25
N PHE A 59 20.21 -0.78 -2.65
CA PHE A 59 21.39 -0.19 -2.04
C PHE A 59 22.64 -0.45 -2.89
N SER A 60 23.46 0.59 -3.06
CA SER A 60 24.79 0.43 -3.65
C SER A 60 25.75 -0.18 -2.62
N THR A 61 26.47 -1.23 -3.02
CA THR A 61 27.43 -1.92 -2.16
C THR A 61 28.82 -1.27 -2.13
N VAL A 62 29.04 -0.22 -2.93
CA VAL A 62 30.37 0.39 -3.11
C VAL A 62 30.67 1.42 -2.01
N ASN A 63 29.67 2.15 -1.53
CA ASN A 63 29.84 3.23 -0.55
C ASN A 63 29.57 2.71 0.88
N THR A 64 30.56 2.84 1.77
CA THR A 64 30.46 2.40 3.17
C THR A 64 29.36 3.10 3.95
N ASN A 65 29.09 4.38 3.66
CA ASN A 65 28.03 5.12 4.33
C ASN A 65 26.64 4.63 3.89
N ILE A 66 26.47 4.28 2.62
CA ILE A 66 25.23 3.64 2.14
C ILE A 66 25.02 2.29 2.83
N ARG A 67 26.08 1.49 3.02
CA ARG A 67 26.00 0.23 3.76
C ARG A 67 25.59 0.43 5.21
N PHE A 68 26.01 1.51 5.86
CA PHE A 68 25.54 1.87 7.21
C PHE A 68 24.03 2.12 7.23
N PHE A 69 23.50 2.91 6.29
CA PHE A 69 22.05 3.14 6.19
C PHE A 69 21.26 1.88 5.81
N GLN A 70 21.82 1.00 4.97
CA GLN A 70 21.25 -0.31 4.66
C GLN A 70 21.18 -1.20 5.91
N LEU A 71 22.24 -1.24 6.71
CA LEU A 71 22.27 -1.96 7.99
C LEU A 71 21.21 -1.40 8.95
N LEU A 72 21.12 -0.07 9.06
CA LEU A 72 20.13 0.59 9.89
C LEU A 72 18.70 0.25 9.43
N SER A 73 18.44 0.32 8.13
CA SER A 73 17.15 -0.06 7.53
C SER A 73 16.80 -1.51 7.86
N THR A 74 17.76 -2.42 7.70
CA THR A 74 17.58 -3.84 8.00
C THR A 74 17.31 -4.07 9.49
N LEU A 75 17.99 -3.37 10.39
CA LEU A 75 17.74 -3.42 11.83
C LEU A 75 16.31 -2.97 12.15
N PHE A 76 15.84 -1.87 11.54
CA PHE A 76 14.48 -1.39 11.76
C PHE A 76 13.43 -2.38 11.26
N ILE A 77 13.64 -2.96 10.07
CA ILE A 77 12.68 -3.87 9.43
C ILE A 77 12.66 -5.23 10.13
N CYS A 78 13.83 -5.81 10.46
CA CYS A 78 13.93 -7.19 10.95
C CYS A 78 13.91 -7.31 12.48
N ILE A 79 14.32 -6.27 13.21
CA ILE A 79 14.44 -6.34 14.67
C ILE A 79 13.45 -5.39 15.33
N PHE A 80 13.54 -4.09 15.06
CA PHE A 80 12.74 -3.09 15.76
C PHE A 80 11.23 -3.29 15.51
N THR A 81 10.84 -3.41 14.25
CA THR A 81 9.42 -3.52 13.87
C THR A 81 8.77 -4.81 14.41
N PRO A 82 9.35 -6.02 14.22
CA PRO A 82 8.82 -7.23 14.81
C PRO A 82 8.80 -7.19 16.34
N SER A 83 9.82 -6.61 16.98
CA SER A 83 9.86 -6.45 18.45
C SER A 83 8.72 -5.56 18.95
N LEU A 84 8.43 -4.46 18.25
CA LEU A 84 7.31 -3.58 18.57
C LEU A 84 5.97 -4.30 18.41
N ILE A 85 5.78 -5.07 17.33
CA ILE A 85 4.57 -5.88 17.10
C ILE A 85 4.39 -6.89 18.25
N VAL A 86 5.45 -7.63 18.60
CA VAL A 86 5.42 -8.60 19.71
C VAL A 86 5.09 -7.90 21.03
N LEU A 87 5.69 -6.74 21.30
CA LEU A 87 5.41 -5.96 22.51
C LEU A 87 3.95 -5.52 22.58
N ILE A 88 3.37 -5.05 21.47
CA ILE A 88 1.95 -4.68 21.39
C ILE A 88 1.05 -5.89 21.67
N LEU A 89 1.33 -7.05 21.05
CA LEU A 89 0.55 -8.27 21.27
C LEU A 89 0.70 -8.80 22.70
N PHE A 90 1.91 -8.77 23.24
CA PHE A 90 2.20 -9.13 24.63
C PHE A 90 1.43 -8.23 25.60
N TYR A 91 1.37 -6.92 25.34
CA TYR A 91 0.59 -5.98 26.12
C TYR A 91 -0.90 -6.30 26.06
N GLN A 92 -1.45 -6.50 24.86
CA GLN A 92 -2.86 -6.86 24.67
C GLN A 92 -3.21 -8.16 25.38
N TYR A 93 -2.33 -9.16 25.35
CA TYR A 93 -2.56 -10.42 26.06
C TYR A 93 -2.52 -10.23 27.58
N ASN A 94 -1.43 -9.72 28.15
CA ASN A 94 -1.19 -9.73 29.59
C ASN A 94 -1.97 -8.66 30.36
N PHE A 95 -2.15 -7.48 29.77
CA PHE A 95 -2.73 -6.33 30.48
C PHE A 95 -4.17 -6.03 30.10
N VAL A 96 -4.64 -6.47 28.93
CA VAL A 96 -6.00 -6.20 28.46
C VAL A 96 -6.86 -7.47 28.55
N VAL A 97 -6.54 -8.50 27.78
CA VAL A 97 -7.39 -9.69 27.63
C VAL A 97 -7.38 -10.57 28.87
N LYS A 98 -6.20 -10.82 29.47
CA LYS A 98 -6.10 -11.68 30.67
C LYS A 98 -6.80 -11.07 31.88
N LYS A 99 -6.83 -9.74 31.99
CA LYS A 99 -7.48 -9.02 33.11
C LYS A 99 -8.99 -8.85 32.92
N HIS A 100 -9.46 -8.80 31.68
CA HIS A 100 -10.86 -8.57 31.32
C HIS A 100 -11.32 -9.65 30.31
N PRO A 101 -11.69 -10.84 30.80
CA PRO A 101 -12.02 -11.97 29.92
C PRO A 101 -13.26 -11.73 29.03
N ASP A 102 -14.16 -10.84 29.44
CA ASP A 102 -15.31 -10.38 28.68
C ASP A 102 -14.93 -9.71 27.34
N ILE A 103 -13.69 -9.22 27.22
CA ILE A 103 -13.16 -8.66 25.97
C ILE A 103 -13.14 -9.71 24.86
N ARG A 104 -12.94 -11.00 25.16
CA ARG A 104 -12.97 -12.07 24.15
C ARG A 104 -14.34 -12.20 23.50
N GLU A 105 -15.40 -12.07 24.28
CA GLU A 105 -16.77 -12.11 23.80
C GLU A 105 -17.13 -10.83 23.04
N LYS A 106 -16.66 -9.66 23.50
CA LYS A 106 -16.92 -8.38 22.84
C LYS A 106 -16.17 -8.22 21.51
N ARG A 107 -14.91 -8.64 21.46
CA ARG A 107 -14.00 -8.48 20.31
C ARG A 107 -13.89 -9.78 19.52
N ASN A 108 -14.96 -10.13 18.83
CA ASN A 108 -14.97 -11.25 17.90
C ASN A 108 -15.43 -10.80 16.50
N ILE A 109 -15.19 -11.64 15.50
CA ILE A 109 -15.52 -11.33 14.11
C ILE A 109 -17.03 -11.11 13.90
N GLU A 110 -17.90 -11.88 14.54
CA GLU A 110 -19.36 -11.74 14.37
C GLU A 110 -19.87 -10.40 14.92
N THR A 111 -19.43 -10.01 16.11
CA THR A 111 -19.78 -8.71 16.72
C THR A 111 -19.25 -7.57 15.86
N PHE A 112 -18.02 -7.71 15.35
CA PHE A 112 -17.43 -6.73 14.44
C PHE A 112 -18.23 -6.60 13.14
N LEU A 113 -18.60 -7.71 12.51
CA LEU A 113 -19.39 -7.73 11.27
C LEU A 113 -20.80 -7.17 11.47
N LYS A 114 -21.47 -7.48 12.59
CA LYS A 114 -22.78 -6.89 12.94
C LYS A 114 -22.69 -5.37 13.07
N LYS A 115 -21.68 -4.86 13.77
CA LYS A 115 -21.43 -3.42 13.91
C LYS A 115 -21.10 -2.76 12.56
N PHE A 116 -20.33 -3.46 11.73
CA PHE A 116 -19.95 -3.00 10.39
C PHE A 116 -21.18 -2.80 9.49
N ASP A 117 -22.10 -3.76 9.48
CA ASP A 117 -23.27 -3.73 8.60
C ASP A 117 -24.26 -2.61 8.99
N GLN A 118 -24.39 -2.30 10.28
CA GLN A 118 -25.18 -1.16 10.77
C GLN A 118 -24.67 0.19 10.25
N ILE A 119 -23.39 0.32 9.94
CA ILE A 119 -22.79 1.57 9.45
C ILE A 119 -23.11 1.81 7.95
N SER A 120 -23.37 0.76 7.17
CA SER A 120 -23.32 0.82 5.70
C SER A 120 -24.64 1.18 4.98
N TYR A 121 -25.76 1.45 5.67
CA TYR A 121 -27.09 1.40 5.04
C TYR A 121 -27.56 2.63 4.22
N SER A 122 -27.02 3.83 4.41
CA SER A 122 -27.53 5.04 3.70
C SER A 122 -26.57 5.60 2.65
N ARG A 123 -27.09 6.04 1.48
CA ARG A 123 -26.28 6.57 0.37
C ARG A 123 -25.39 7.76 0.77
N ARG A 124 -25.92 8.68 1.60
CA ARG A 124 -25.16 9.81 2.14
C ARG A 124 -24.01 9.36 3.04
N ARG A 125 -24.23 8.28 3.80
CA ARG A 125 -23.21 7.65 4.65
C ARG A 125 -22.21 6.85 3.83
N LYS A 126 -22.61 6.22 2.72
CA LYS A 126 -21.72 5.58 1.74
C LYS A 126 -20.73 6.59 1.16
N LEU A 127 -21.18 7.78 0.74
CA LEU A 127 -20.28 8.84 0.24
C LEU A 127 -19.28 9.32 1.30
N ARG A 128 -19.75 9.61 2.53
CA ARG A 128 -18.86 10.08 3.62
C ARG A 128 -17.84 9.01 4.03
N THR A 129 -18.27 7.75 4.09
CA THR A 129 -17.39 6.62 4.43
C THR A 129 -16.37 6.41 3.31
N ASP A 130 -16.79 6.49 2.04
CA ASP A 130 -15.87 6.38 0.90
C ASP A 130 -14.85 7.51 0.89
N ALA A 131 -15.27 8.75 1.12
CA ALA A 131 -14.37 9.90 1.22
C ALA A 131 -13.35 9.74 2.36
N HIS A 132 -13.78 9.30 3.54
CA HIS A 132 -12.88 9.06 4.66
C HIS A 132 -11.88 7.94 4.35
N ARG A 133 -12.35 6.82 3.77
CA ARG A 133 -11.48 5.74 3.30
C ARG A 133 -10.42 6.28 2.34
N LYS A 134 -10.83 7.03 1.31
CA LYS A 134 -9.92 7.59 0.31
C LYS A 134 -8.93 8.60 0.90
N ALA A 135 -9.35 9.40 1.87
CA ALA A 135 -8.44 10.29 2.60
C ALA A 135 -7.36 9.51 3.37
N LEU A 136 -7.71 8.40 4.02
CA LEU A 136 -6.72 7.54 4.69
C LEU A 136 -5.73 6.91 3.72
N HIS A 137 -6.16 6.58 2.49
CA HIS A 137 -5.26 6.08 1.45
C HIS A 137 -4.27 7.14 0.93
N LEU A 138 -4.51 8.44 1.14
CA LEU A 138 -3.56 9.49 0.79
C LEU A 138 -2.39 9.60 1.77
N VAL A 139 -2.54 9.09 3.00
CA VAL A 139 -1.51 9.22 4.04
C VAL A 139 -0.19 8.56 3.61
N PRO A 140 -0.14 7.31 3.10
CA PRO A 140 1.10 6.73 2.60
C PRO A 140 1.74 7.54 1.47
N ALA A 141 0.93 8.03 0.52
CA ALA A 141 1.42 8.87 -0.59
C ALA A 141 2.06 10.17 -0.10
N GLY A 142 1.39 10.85 0.82
CA GLY A 142 1.89 12.06 1.45
C GLY A 142 3.19 11.84 2.23
N ILE A 143 3.28 10.74 2.98
CA ILE A 143 4.51 10.37 3.70
C ILE A 143 5.67 10.15 2.73
N VAL A 144 5.46 9.38 1.65
CA VAL A 144 6.52 9.10 0.66
C VAL A 144 7.03 10.38 0.01
N ILE A 145 6.13 11.26 -0.43
CA ILE A 145 6.49 12.54 -1.05
C ILE A 145 7.19 13.44 -0.05
N PHE A 146 6.69 13.51 1.19
CA PHE A 146 7.31 14.28 2.26
C PHE A 146 8.73 13.81 2.56
N LEU A 147 8.94 12.49 2.70
CA LEU A 147 10.26 11.91 2.96
C LEU A 147 11.25 12.22 1.84
N TRP A 148 10.81 12.17 0.59
CA TRP A 148 11.65 12.53 -0.55
C TRP A 148 12.00 14.02 -0.56
N VAL A 149 10.99 14.90 -0.41
CA VAL A 149 11.20 16.35 -0.39
C VAL A 149 12.13 16.75 0.75
N PHE A 150 11.93 16.16 1.92
CA PHE A 150 12.83 16.34 3.06
C PHE A 150 14.26 15.89 2.72
N ALA A 151 14.43 14.70 2.16
CA ALA A 151 15.77 14.17 1.88
C ALA A 151 16.53 14.98 0.82
N VAL A 152 15.87 15.37 -0.28
CA VAL A 152 16.53 16.05 -1.40
C VAL A 152 16.67 17.56 -1.16
N TYR A 153 15.62 18.24 -0.73
CA TYR A 153 15.65 19.71 -0.68
C TYR A 153 16.04 20.27 0.69
N ILE A 154 15.82 19.51 1.77
CA ILE A 154 16.15 19.98 3.12
C ILE A 154 17.47 19.38 3.59
N TRP A 155 17.59 18.05 3.56
CA TRP A 155 18.75 17.35 4.09
C TRP A 155 19.99 17.49 3.19
N ASP A 156 19.84 17.31 1.88
CA ASP A 156 20.94 17.45 0.92
C ASP A 156 21.23 18.92 0.59
N ASP A 157 20.26 19.65 0.03
CA ASP A 157 20.46 21.02 -0.47
C ASP A 157 20.59 22.08 0.65
N LEU A 158 19.56 22.24 1.50
CA LEU A 158 19.56 23.31 2.52
C LEU A 158 20.60 23.07 3.63
N TRP A 159 20.72 21.84 4.12
CA TRP A 159 21.60 21.51 5.24
C TRP A 159 22.99 21.03 4.81
N ASN A 160 23.21 20.74 3.51
CA ASN A 160 24.52 20.33 2.99
C ASN A 160 25.08 19.08 3.71
N VAL A 161 24.18 18.17 4.13
CA VAL A 161 24.55 16.99 4.93
C VAL A 161 25.22 15.91 4.07
N ASN A 162 25.03 15.98 2.75
CA ASN A 162 25.76 15.20 1.76
C ASN A 162 27.30 15.34 1.89
N PHE A 163 27.83 16.52 2.23
CA PHE A 163 29.27 16.70 2.43
C PHE A 163 29.78 16.00 3.68
N ILE A 164 28.92 15.77 4.67
CA ILE A 164 29.25 15.10 5.93
C ILE A 164 29.19 13.58 5.73
N TRP A 165 28.10 13.09 5.14
CA TRP A 165 27.83 11.65 5.02
C TRP A 165 28.25 11.04 3.69
N GLY A 166 28.65 11.84 2.70
CA GLY A 166 29.05 11.35 1.37
C GLY A 166 27.97 10.52 0.67
N ILE A 167 26.68 10.81 0.94
CA ILE A 167 25.53 10.22 0.26
C ILE A 167 24.63 11.32 -0.27
N THR A 168 23.96 11.09 -1.38
CA THR A 168 23.03 12.07 -1.95
C THR A 168 21.68 12.06 -1.23
N GLY A 169 20.91 13.13 -1.36
CA GLY A 169 19.54 13.21 -0.87
C GLY A 169 18.63 12.17 -1.49
N GLU A 170 18.88 11.75 -2.73
CA GLU A 170 18.15 10.66 -3.36
C GLU A 170 18.42 9.31 -2.69
N GLU A 171 19.69 9.02 -2.39
CA GLU A 171 20.09 7.79 -1.69
C GLU A 171 19.50 7.76 -0.27
N PHE A 172 19.58 8.88 0.44
CA PHE A 172 18.98 9.02 1.77
C PHE A 172 17.45 8.92 1.73
N GLY A 173 16.81 9.54 0.73
CA GLY A 173 15.37 9.47 0.50
C GLY A 173 14.89 8.04 0.23
N ARG A 174 15.62 7.29 -0.61
CA ARG A 174 15.35 5.84 -0.83
C ARG A 174 15.47 5.05 0.47
N PHE A 175 16.52 5.30 1.27
CA PHE A 175 16.67 4.68 2.59
C PHE A 175 15.44 4.93 3.49
N LEU A 176 14.98 6.19 3.60
CA LEU A 176 13.82 6.54 4.42
C LEU A 176 12.53 5.86 3.93
N ILE A 177 12.26 5.96 2.62
CA ILE A 177 11.07 5.38 1.98
C ILE A 177 11.05 3.86 2.15
N LEU A 178 12.17 3.18 1.92
CA LEU A 178 12.28 1.73 2.08
C LEU A 178 12.08 1.31 3.53
N THR A 179 12.73 1.99 4.47
CA THR A 179 12.64 1.65 5.89
C THR A 179 11.20 1.80 6.40
N VAL A 180 10.56 2.93 6.10
CA VAL A 180 9.16 3.19 6.49
C VAL A 180 8.20 2.27 5.75
N GLY A 181 8.39 2.08 4.44
CA GLY A 181 7.53 1.26 3.59
C GLY A 181 7.54 -0.22 3.99
N TYR A 182 8.73 -0.83 4.12
CA TYR A 182 8.86 -2.24 4.50
C TYR A 182 8.41 -2.48 5.94
N SER A 183 8.71 -1.57 6.87
CA SER A 183 8.19 -1.65 8.24
C SER A 183 6.66 -1.54 8.26
N GLY A 184 6.08 -0.64 7.46
CA GLY A 184 4.63 -0.51 7.29
C GLY A 184 3.98 -1.78 6.75
N ILE A 185 4.58 -2.41 5.73
CA ILE A 185 4.13 -3.71 5.18
C ILE A 185 4.08 -4.77 6.27
N LEU A 186 5.11 -4.87 7.14
CA LEU A 186 5.13 -5.82 8.26
C LEU A 186 4.07 -5.51 9.31
N VAL A 187 3.85 -4.24 9.67
CA VAL A 187 2.81 -3.85 10.64
C VAL A 187 1.41 -4.20 10.13
N PHE A 188 1.11 -3.87 8.87
CA PHE A 188 -0.19 -4.19 8.27
C PHE A 188 -0.34 -5.69 7.99
N GLY A 189 0.73 -6.40 7.63
CA GLY A 189 0.75 -7.86 7.52
C GLY A 189 0.52 -8.57 8.87
N ALA A 190 1.10 -8.07 9.96
CA ALA A 190 0.83 -8.55 11.30
C ALA A 190 -0.62 -8.30 11.72
N LEU A 191 -1.18 -7.14 11.38
CA LEU A 191 -2.60 -6.87 11.58
C LEU A 191 -3.47 -7.87 10.81
N ASP A 192 -3.10 -8.25 9.59
CA ASP A 192 -3.78 -9.30 8.83
C ASP A 192 -3.69 -10.69 9.51
N TYR A 193 -2.52 -11.08 10.03
CA TYR A 193 -2.41 -12.34 10.79
C TYR A 193 -3.34 -12.40 11.99
N VAL A 194 -3.43 -11.30 12.75
CA VAL A 194 -4.29 -11.21 13.93
C VAL A 194 -5.76 -11.14 13.51
N ARG A 195 -6.10 -10.32 12.51
CA ARG A 195 -7.47 -10.12 12.03
C ARG A 195 -8.03 -11.34 11.33
N LEU A 196 -7.24 -12.09 10.59
CA LEU A 196 -7.70 -13.26 9.83
C LEU A 196 -7.56 -14.56 10.66
N SER A 197 -7.03 -14.47 11.89
CA SER A 197 -6.87 -15.63 12.78
C SER A 197 -8.19 -16.32 13.16
N PHE A 198 -9.35 -15.68 12.96
CA PHE A 198 -10.67 -16.30 13.19
C PHE A 198 -10.93 -17.53 12.31
N VAL A 199 -10.16 -17.70 11.23
CA VAL A 199 -10.21 -18.91 10.40
C VAL A 199 -9.69 -20.14 11.16
N PHE A 200 -8.84 -19.93 12.17
CA PHE A 200 -8.29 -20.97 13.04
C PHE A 200 -9.00 -20.97 14.40
N GLU A 201 -10.02 -21.81 14.57
CA GLU A 201 -10.86 -21.84 15.78
C GLU A 201 -10.07 -21.97 17.08
N ASN A 202 -9.07 -22.86 17.10
CA ASN A 202 -8.23 -23.11 18.28
C ASN A 202 -7.11 -22.07 18.50
N ARG A 203 -6.89 -21.15 17.55
CA ARG A 203 -5.79 -20.16 17.58
C ARG A 203 -6.28 -18.76 17.20
N ASN A 204 -7.53 -18.45 17.52
CA ASN A 204 -8.13 -17.17 17.19
C ASN A 204 -7.56 -16.05 18.07
N LEU A 205 -6.82 -15.14 17.46
CA LEU A 205 -6.19 -13.96 18.06
C LEU A 205 -6.98 -12.67 17.80
N PHE A 206 -8.13 -12.70 17.12
CA PHE A 206 -8.88 -11.50 16.71
C PHE A 206 -9.15 -10.53 17.88
N HIS A 207 -9.39 -11.07 19.06
CA HIS A 207 -9.68 -10.32 20.28
C HIS A 207 -8.50 -9.48 20.79
N PHE A 208 -7.29 -9.66 20.24
CA PHE A 208 -6.12 -8.82 20.54
C PHE A 208 -6.15 -7.48 19.80
N ILE A 209 -7.03 -7.30 18.81
CA ILE A 209 -7.13 -6.02 18.09
C ILE A 209 -7.80 -4.98 19.01
N PRO A 210 -7.17 -3.82 19.28
CA PRO A 210 -7.77 -2.77 20.11
C PRO A 210 -9.03 -2.18 19.48
N ASP A 211 -9.96 -1.70 20.30
CA ASP A 211 -11.23 -1.11 19.82
C ASP A 211 -11.02 0.09 18.89
N ASN A 212 -9.98 0.90 19.14
CA ASN A 212 -9.62 2.02 18.27
C ASN A 212 -9.23 1.54 16.87
N VAL A 213 -8.50 0.43 16.78
CA VAL A 213 -8.10 -0.19 15.51
C VAL A 213 -9.30 -0.83 14.83
N LEU A 214 -10.14 -1.57 15.56
CA LEU A 214 -11.40 -2.10 15.01
C LEU A 214 -12.31 -0.99 14.47
N ASN A 215 -12.46 0.11 15.20
CA ASN A 215 -13.24 1.27 14.75
C ASN A 215 -12.63 1.91 13.51
N LEU A 216 -11.29 1.98 13.40
CA LEU A 216 -10.61 2.47 12.19
C LEU A 216 -10.87 1.55 11.01
N LEU A 217 -10.67 0.23 11.17
CA LEU A 217 -10.93 -0.77 10.14
C LEU A 217 -12.38 -0.74 9.64
N SER A 218 -13.34 -0.55 10.55
CA SER A 218 -14.76 -0.44 10.17
C SER A 218 -15.07 0.77 9.29
N LYS A 219 -14.23 1.81 9.34
CA LYS A 219 -14.37 3.02 8.52
C LYS A 219 -13.51 3.00 7.26
N SER A 220 -12.43 2.22 7.25
CA SER A 220 -11.46 2.18 6.15
C SER A 220 -11.64 1.00 5.20
N MET A 221 -12.34 -0.05 5.59
CA MET A 221 -12.49 -1.26 4.76
C MET A 221 -13.86 -1.35 4.10
N LYS A 222 -13.97 -2.11 3.00
CA LYS A 222 -15.26 -2.57 2.45
C LYS A 222 -15.65 -3.91 3.07
N ARG A 223 -16.95 -4.23 3.06
CA ARG A 223 -17.47 -5.50 3.63
C ARG A 223 -16.74 -6.75 3.13
N LYS A 224 -16.53 -6.84 1.82
CA LYS A 224 -15.82 -7.97 1.17
C LYS A 224 -14.36 -8.10 1.63
N GLU A 225 -13.74 -7.01 2.07
CA GLU A 225 -12.33 -7.00 2.51
C GLU A 225 -12.16 -7.62 3.90
N ASN A 226 -13.24 -7.91 4.63
CA ASN A 226 -13.16 -8.61 5.91
C ASN A 226 -12.66 -10.05 5.78
N PHE A 227 -12.74 -10.62 4.57
CA PHE A 227 -12.28 -11.97 4.23
C PHE A 227 -11.11 -11.99 3.25
N ASP A 228 -10.54 -10.82 2.91
CA ASP A 228 -9.34 -10.68 2.07
C ASP A 228 -8.23 -9.99 2.89
N PHE A 229 -6.98 -9.98 2.42
CA PHE A 229 -5.93 -9.12 2.98
C PHE A 229 -6.27 -7.63 2.89
N ILE A 230 -5.81 -6.82 3.84
CA ILE A 230 -6.10 -5.39 3.82
C ILE A 230 -5.38 -4.69 2.66
N ARG A 231 -6.12 -3.81 1.97
CA ARG A 231 -5.61 -3.08 0.80
C ARG A 231 -4.32 -2.29 1.06
N PRO A 232 -4.08 -1.66 2.22
CA PRO A 232 -2.80 -0.98 2.50
C PRO A 232 -1.56 -1.88 2.34
N THR A 233 -1.60 -3.13 2.81
CA THR A 233 -0.50 -4.09 2.62
C THR A 233 -0.26 -4.35 1.13
N VAL A 234 -1.34 -4.62 0.40
CA VAL A 234 -1.32 -4.95 -1.03
C VAL A 234 -0.80 -3.77 -1.87
N SER A 235 -1.27 -2.55 -1.58
CA SER A 235 -0.80 -1.32 -2.24
C SER A 235 0.69 -1.10 -1.99
N ALA A 236 1.14 -1.16 -0.74
CA ALA A 236 2.54 -0.93 -0.39
C ALA A 236 3.49 -1.96 -1.03
N LEU A 237 3.08 -3.23 -1.07
CA LEU A 237 3.81 -4.27 -1.78
C LEU A 237 3.89 -4.03 -3.29
N SER A 238 2.81 -3.51 -3.88
CA SER A 238 2.75 -3.18 -5.31
C SER A 238 3.64 -1.99 -5.67
N PHE A 239 3.91 -1.08 -4.71
CA PHE A 239 4.84 0.04 -4.88
C PHE A 239 6.31 -0.38 -4.82
N ALA A 240 6.65 -1.48 -4.14
CA ALA A 240 8.04 -1.93 -3.98
C ALA A 240 8.80 -2.07 -5.32
N PRO A 241 8.33 -2.81 -6.34
CA PRO A 241 9.03 -2.90 -7.63
C PRO A 241 9.07 -1.58 -8.41
N ILE A 242 8.12 -0.67 -8.15
CA ILE A 242 8.01 0.60 -8.86
C ILE A 242 9.08 1.60 -8.39
N LEU A 243 9.63 1.41 -7.19
CA LEU A 243 10.67 2.29 -6.64
C LEU A 243 11.98 2.27 -7.47
N PHE A 244 12.17 1.30 -8.37
CA PHE A 244 13.28 1.34 -9.34
C PHE A 244 13.10 2.37 -10.45
N PHE A 245 11.89 2.85 -10.69
CA PHE A 245 11.63 3.90 -11.66
C PHE A 245 12.03 5.28 -11.11
N PRO A 246 12.21 6.29 -11.98
CA PRO A 246 12.48 7.65 -11.56
C PRO A 246 11.42 8.12 -10.56
N PHE A 247 11.84 8.91 -9.56
CA PHE A 247 10.96 9.25 -8.45
C PHE A 247 9.68 9.95 -8.90
N CYS A 248 9.73 10.74 -9.98
CA CYS A 248 8.55 11.38 -10.57
C CYS A 248 7.49 10.35 -11.03
N ILE A 249 7.91 9.23 -11.63
CA ILE A 249 7.03 8.14 -12.07
C ILE A 249 6.48 7.38 -10.86
N PHE A 250 7.36 7.06 -9.91
CA PHE A 250 6.97 6.40 -8.67
C PHE A 250 5.92 7.23 -7.90
N ALA A 251 6.18 8.50 -7.63
CA ALA A 251 5.27 9.42 -6.95
C ALA A 251 3.95 9.60 -7.71
N ALA A 252 4.00 9.75 -9.04
CA ALA A 252 2.80 9.88 -9.85
C ALA A 252 1.94 8.61 -9.79
N SER A 253 2.54 7.41 -9.86
CA SER A 253 1.82 6.14 -9.78
C SER A 253 1.10 5.93 -8.45
N ILE A 254 1.72 6.30 -7.33
CA ILE A 254 1.11 6.25 -6.01
C ILE A 254 -0.08 7.22 -5.92
N LEU A 255 0.08 8.44 -6.43
CA LEU A 255 -0.99 9.43 -6.43
C LEU A 255 -2.14 9.05 -7.39
N ILE A 256 -1.84 8.48 -8.56
CA ILE A 256 -2.86 7.95 -9.47
C ILE A 256 -3.68 6.86 -8.77
N SER A 257 -3.00 5.92 -8.09
CA SER A 257 -3.69 4.82 -7.39
C SER A 257 -4.56 5.28 -6.22
N THR A 258 -4.28 6.45 -5.63
CA THR A 258 -4.98 6.95 -4.44
C THR A 258 -5.96 8.09 -4.78
N VAL A 259 -5.48 9.17 -5.38
CA VAL A 259 -6.28 10.34 -5.81
C VAL A 259 -7.08 10.03 -7.06
N GLY A 260 -6.50 9.36 -8.06
CA GLY A 260 -7.22 9.01 -9.31
C GLY A 260 -8.40 8.08 -9.04
N ASP A 261 -8.17 7.00 -8.31
CA ASP A 261 -9.23 6.08 -7.86
C ASP A 261 -10.22 6.75 -6.87
N GLY A 262 -9.72 7.64 -6.02
CA GLY A 262 -10.56 8.49 -5.17
C GLY A 262 -11.53 9.37 -5.96
N ALA A 263 -11.02 10.06 -6.98
CA ALA A 263 -11.83 10.90 -7.88
C ALA A 263 -12.85 10.04 -8.63
N ALA A 264 -12.45 8.90 -9.18
CA ALA A 264 -13.35 8.00 -9.88
C ALA A 264 -14.53 7.55 -8.99
N SER A 265 -14.24 7.16 -7.76
CA SER A 265 -15.26 6.69 -6.82
C SER A 265 -16.18 7.83 -6.34
N LEU A 266 -15.62 8.96 -5.91
CA LEU A 266 -16.39 10.08 -5.34
C LEU A 266 -17.28 10.76 -6.37
N PHE A 267 -16.75 11.08 -7.55
CA PHE A 267 -17.54 11.67 -8.63
C PHE A 267 -18.55 10.68 -9.20
N GLY A 268 -18.17 9.39 -9.31
CA GLY A 268 -19.08 8.34 -9.72
C GLY A 268 -20.27 8.17 -8.77
N LEU A 269 -20.04 8.19 -7.45
CA LEU A 269 -21.11 8.08 -6.45
C LEU A 269 -22.01 9.32 -6.38
N LYS A 270 -21.42 10.52 -6.51
CA LYS A 270 -22.11 11.81 -6.38
C LYS A 270 -22.88 12.20 -7.63
N PHE A 271 -22.29 12.04 -8.81
CA PHE A 271 -22.83 12.55 -10.08
C PHE A 271 -23.13 11.46 -11.12
N GLY A 272 -22.60 10.24 -10.93
CA GLY A 272 -22.80 9.14 -11.85
C GLY A 272 -24.25 8.66 -11.90
N LYS A 273 -24.86 8.75 -13.09
CA LYS A 273 -26.21 8.22 -13.37
C LYS A 273 -26.17 6.97 -14.25
N LYS A 274 -25.26 6.93 -15.22
CA LYS A 274 -25.13 5.84 -16.20
C LYS A 274 -23.95 4.94 -15.85
N LYS A 275 -24.25 3.68 -15.54
CA LYS A 275 -23.25 2.63 -15.28
C LYS A 275 -22.64 2.13 -16.58
N PHE A 276 -21.34 1.83 -16.55
CA PHE A 276 -20.63 1.25 -17.68
C PHE A 276 -19.42 0.43 -17.20
N PRO A 277 -19.08 -0.69 -17.84
CA PRO A 277 -19.98 -1.54 -18.64
C PRO A 277 -21.25 -1.91 -17.84
N LYS A 278 -22.31 -2.41 -18.49
CA LYS A 278 -23.58 -2.75 -17.79
C LYS A 278 -23.39 -3.74 -16.63
N SER A 279 -22.33 -4.54 -16.67
CA SER A 279 -21.93 -5.51 -15.65
C SER A 279 -21.14 -4.91 -14.47
N SER A 280 -20.79 -3.62 -14.51
CA SER A 280 -20.00 -2.94 -13.47
C SER A 280 -20.84 -1.97 -12.64
N GLU A 281 -20.44 -1.77 -11.38
CA GLU A 281 -21.00 -0.72 -10.53
C GLU A 281 -20.44 0.68 -10.85
N LYS A 282 -19.39 0.75 -11.67
CA LYS A 282 -18.73 2.00 -12.06
C LYS A 282 -19.57 2.77 -13.07
N THR A 283 -19.37 4.09 -13.10
CA THR A 283 -20.14 5.01 -13.96
C THR A 283 -19.23 5.70 -14.95
N ILE A 284 -19.80 6.14 -16.08
CA ILE A 284 -19.05 6.91 -17.10
C ILE A 284 -18.41 8.16 -16.47
N VAL A 285 -19.15 8.84 -15.59
CA VAL A 285 -18.65 10.01 -14.87
C VAL A 285 -17.47 9.65 -13.96
N GLY A 286 -17.53 8.49 -13.29
CA GLY A 286 -16.41 7.98 -12.49
C GLY A 286 -15.17 7.73 -13.34
N TYR A 287 -15.30 7.05 -14.48
CA TYR A 287 -14.17 6.81 -15.38
C TYR A 287 -13.53 8.10 -15.90
N LEU A 288 -14.34 9.06 -16.36
CA LEU A 288 -13.84 10.35 -16.84
C LEU A 288 -13.14 11.13 -15.71
N ALA A 289 -13.71 11.13 -14.51
CA ALA A 289 -13.08 11.78 -13.35
C ALA A 289 -11.74 11.13 -12.98
N GLY A 290 -11.67 9.80 -12.96
CA GLY A 290 -10.45 9.07 -12.69
C GLY A 290 -9.37 9.28 -13.75
N PHE A 291 -9.75 9.24 -15.03
CA PHE A 291 -8.88 9.57 -16.16
C PHE A 291 -8.30 10.97 -16.04
N LEU A 292 -9.16 11.99 -15.88
CA LEU A 292 -8.72 13.40 -15.80
C LEU A 292 -7.85 13.65 -14.57
N ALA A 293 -8.22 13.10 -13.41
CA ALA A 293 -7.40 13.22 -12.20
C ALA A 293 -6.03 12.58 -12.42
N SER A 294 -5.98 11.37 -12.96
CA SER A 294 -4.72 10.64 -13.20
C SER A 294 -3.83 11.35 -14.23
N PHE A 295 -4.43 11.89 -15.29
CA PHE A 295 -3.75 12.72 -16.29
C PHE A 295 -3.11 13.96 -15.65
N ILE A 296 -3.90 14.73 -14.89
CA ILE A 296 -3.43 15.96 -14.23
C ILE A 296 -2.34 15.64 -13.20
N ILE A 297 -2.46 14.55 -12.44
CA ILE A 297 -1.41 14.10 -11.51
C ILE A 297 -0.11 13.81 -12.26
N GLY A 298 -0.17 13.06 -13.36
CA GLY A 298 1.01 12.78 -14.18
C GLY A 298 1.68 14.07 -14.67
N LEU A 299 0.91 15.05 -15.15
CA LEU A 299 1.44 16.34 -15.56
C LEU A 299 2.12 17.09 -14.42
N ILE A 300 1.43 17.25 -13.29
CA ILE A 300 1.91 18.06 -12.16
C ILE A 300 3.14 17.43 -11.53
N ILE A 301 3.09 16.11 -11.26
CA ILE A 301 4.15 15.42 -10.52
C ILE A 301 5.41 15.27 -11.37
N VAL A 302 5.28 14.95 -12.65
CA VAL A 302 6.44 14.92 -13.54
C VAL A 302 7.03 16.33 -13.69
N ARG A 303 6.21 17.37 -13.88
CA ARG A 303 6.71 18.74 -13.93
C ARG A 303 7.41 19.19 -12.64
N LEU A 304 6.90 18.77 -11.48
CA LEU A 304 7.42 19.14 -10.17
C LEU A 304 8.81 18.55 -9.93
N PHE A 305 8.99 17.26 -10.22
CA PHE A 305 10.24 16.55 -9.95
C PHE A 305 11.21 16.52 -11.14
N GLU A 306 10.76 16.85 -12.35
CA GLU A 306 11.57 16.91 -13.58
C GLU A 306 11.33 18.24 -14.33
N PRO A 307 11.68 19.40 -13.73
CA PRO A 307 11.39 20.71 -14.32
C PRO A 307 12.20 21.00 -15.61
N ALA A 308 13.26 20.25 -15.89
CA ALA A 308 14.03 20.37 -17.12
C ALA A 308 13.41 19.57 -18.29
N MET A 309 12.44 18.69 -18.02
CA MET A 309 11.86 17.83 -19.05
C MET A 309 10.99 18.64 -20.03
N LEU A 310 11.08 18.29 -21.32
CA LEU A 310 10.28 18.91 -22.38
C LEU A 310 8.78 18.75 -22.13
N TYR A 311 8.01 19.83 -22.30
CA TYR A 311 6.57 19.83 -22.07
C TYR A 311 5.81 18.75 -22.85
N ILE A 312 6.23 18.46 -24.09
CA ILE A 312 5.61 17.41 -24.90
C ILE A 312 5.80 16.02 -24.27
N LYS A 313 6.98 15.75 -23.70
CA LYS A 313 7.27 14.48 -23.01
C LYS A 313 6.47 14.36 -21.72
N ILE A 314 6.37 15.44 -20.94
CA ILE A 314 5.51 15.51 -19.75
C ILE A 314 4.04 15.23 -20.13
N LEU A 315 3.56 15.82 -21.22
CA LEU A 315 2.21 15.60 -21.72
C LEU A 315 1.97 14.13 -22.08
N LEU A 316 2.90 13.50 -22.81
CA LEU A 316 2.80 12.09 -23.20
C LEU A 316 2.81 11.16 -21.99
N ILE A 317 3.68 11.40 -21.00
CA ILE A 317 3.71 10.63 -19.74
C ILE A 317 2.41 10.82 -18.95
N GLY A 318 1.88 12.04 -18.87
CA GLY A 318 0.61 12.31 -18.21
C GLY A 318 -0.55 11.58 -18.88
N ILE A 319 -0.67 11.68 -20.22
CA ILE A 319 -1.73 11.03 -20.99
C ILE A 319 -1.62 9.51 -20.86
N SER A 320 -0.41 8.96 -20.89
CA SER A 320 -0.20 7.52 -20.78
C SER A 320 -0.63 6.99 -19.41
N GLY A 321 -0.34 7.71 -18.32
CA GLY A 321 -0.84 7.39 -16.98
C GLY A 321 -2.36 7.44 -16.89
N GLY A 322 -2.98 8.51 -17.42
CA GLY A 322 -4.44 8.65 -17.45
C GLY A 322 -5.15 7.56 -18.25
N LEU A 323 -4.70 7.30 -19.47
CA LEU A 323 -5.27 6.26 -20.34
C LEU A 323 -5.09 4.87 -19.73
N THR A 324 -3.93 4.59 -19.15
CA THR A 324 -3.67 3.30 -18.49
C THR A 324 -4.64 3.06 -17.35
N PHE A 325 -4.81 4.04 -16.46
CA PHE A 325 -5.80 3.98 -15.38
C PHE A 325 -7.19 3.67 -15.95
N LEU A 326 -7.64 4.44 -16.95
CA LEU A 326 -8.95 4.25 -17.58
C LEU A 326 -9.13 2.85 -18.17
N ILE A 327 -8.14 2.34 -18.91
CA ILE A 327 -8.19 1.03 -19.56
C ILE A 327 -8.31 -0.07 -18.51
N ILE A 328 -7.47 -0.05 -17.47
CA ILE A 328 -7.52 -1.04 -16.38
C ILE A 328 -8.90 -1.02 -15.71
N ASP A 329 -9.40 0.18 -15.44
CA ASP A 329 -10.69 0.36 -14.79
C ASP A 329 -11.86 -0.16 -15.64
N LEU A 330 -11.78 -0.01 -16.97
CA LEU A 330 -12.75 -0.50 -17.94
C LEU A 330 -12.71 -2.02 -18.13
N LEU A 331 -11.52 -2.63 -18.09
CA LEU A 331 -11.36 -4.07 -18.23
C LEU A 331 -12.06 -4.85 -17.11
N ASN A 332 -12.34 -4.21 -15.97
CA ASN A 332 -13.08 -4.78 -14.84
C ASN A 332 -12.55 -6.18 -14.45
N LEU A 333 -11.22 -6.31 -14.44
CA LEU A 333 -10.54 -7.55 -14.14
C LEU A 333 -10.87 -8.00 -12.70
N ARG A 334 -10.89 -9.31 -12.46
CA ARG A 334 -11.09 -9.88 -11.10
C ARG A 334 -9.85 -9.77 -10.20
N ILE A 335 -9.00 -8.78 -10.48
CA ILE A 335 -7.78 -8.49 -9.74
C ILE A 335 -7.96 -7.14 -9.03
N ASP A 336 -7.38 -7.02 -7.84
CA ASP A 336 -7.39 -5.79 -7.05
C ASP A 336 -6.84 -4.58 -7.83
N ASP A 337 -7.58 -3.46 -7.78
CA ASP A 337 -7.17 -2.19 -8.38
C ASP A 337 -5.90 -1.64 -7.71
N ASN A 338 -5.69 -1.97 -6.43
CA ASN A 338 -4.49 -1.63 -5.67
C ASN A 338 -3.23 -2.38 -6.11
N ILE A 339 -3.37 -3.42 -6.95
CA ILE A 339 -2.23 -4.11 -7.59
C ILE A 339 -2.03 -3.58 -9.00
N LEU A 340 -3.10 -3.63 -9.82
CA LEU A 340 -3.00 -3.33 -11.23
C LEU A 340 -2.68 -1.86 -11.51
N ASN A 341 -3.38 -0.93 -10.86
CA ASN A 341 -3.24 0.49 -11.18
C ASN A 341 -1.82 0.99 -10.93
N PRO A 342 -1.19 0.76 -9.76
CA PRO A 342 0.19 1.17 -9.55
C PRO A 342 1.16 0.57 -10.58
N ILE A 343 1.17 -0.76 -10.70
CA ILE A 343 2.21 -1.48 -11.46
C ILE A 343 2.12 -1.14 -12.94
N ILE A 344 0.93 -1.22 -13.53
CA ILE A 344 0.77 -1.05 -14.96
C ILE A 344 0.87 0.43 -15.34
N SER A 345 0.30 1.35 -14.55
CA SER A 345 0.43 2.79 -14.83
C SER A 345 1.87 3.24 -14.74
N ALA A 346 2.60 2.83 -13.70
CA ALA A 346 4.01 3.18 -13.56
C ALA A 346 4.87 2.57 -14.69
N SER A 347 4.62 1.32 -15.07
CA SER A 347 5.37 0.65 -16.14
C SER A 347 5.18 1.35 -17.48
N ILE A 348 3.94 1.70 -17.84
CA ILE A 348 3.66 2.42 -19.09
C ILE A 348 4.26 3.83 -19.03
N MET A 349 4.08 4.57 -17.93
CA MET A 349 4.68 5.88 -17.77
C MET A 349 6.22 5.84 -17.84
N ALA A 350 6.86 4.80 -17.28
CA ALA A 350 8.29 4.58 -17.35
C ALA A 350 8.78 4.32 -18.79
N ILE A 351 8.01 3.57 -19.59
CA ILE A 351 8.34 3.38 -21.02
C ILE A 351 8.39 4.74 -21.74
N PHE A 352 7.39 5.60 -21.52
CA PHE A 352 7.39 6.95 -22.08
C PHE A 352 8.49 7.83 -21.50
N TYR A 353 8.88 7.64 -20.23
CA TYR A 353 9.98 8.38 -19.63
C TYR A 353 11.33 8.01 -20.26
N PHE A 354 11.59 6.73 -20.51
CA PHE A 354 12.92 6.28 -20.97
C PHE A 354 13.10 6.31 -22.49
N PHE A 355 12.04 6.06 -23.28
CA PHE A 355 12.18 5.78 -24.71
C PHE A 355 11.57 6.82 -25.64
N ILE A 356 10.80 7.78 -25.11
CA ILE A 356 10.16 8.87 -25.87
C ILE A 356 10.64 10.18 -25.28
#